data_AF-A0AAJ1GCW1-F1
#
_entry.id   AF-A0AAJ1GCW1-F1
#
_cell.length_a   1.000
_cell.length_b   1.000
_cell.length_c   1.000
_cell.angle_alpha   90.00
_cell.angle_beta   90.00
_cell.angle_gamma   90.00
#
_symmetry.space_group_name_H-M   'P 1'
#
loop_
_entity.id
_entity.type
_entity.pdbx_description
1 polymer ?
#
loop_
_entity_poly.entity_id
_entity_poly.type
_entity_poly.pdbx_seq_one_letter_code
_entity_poly.pdbx_strand_id
1 'polypeptide(L)'
;MKTANSSFLTVLTDAGNVIIPKDEVEGWGEEFGNHLIGTGPFTMDSFEIDQQTVLKKNTDYWMEEPNIDTLIFKVITDSTQAANALQTGEIDIAMDLKGESVQVVEENADLTLLSKPGWLLIWEQKWCRFKMGRFGLYRGTWN
;
A
#
# COMPACT_ATOMS: atom_id res chain seq x y z
N MET A 1 -19.80 16.90 -19.66
CA MET A 1 -20.39 15.60 -19.26
C MET A 1 -21.60 15.30 -20.13
N LYS A 2 -21.87 14.02 -20.45
CA LYS A 2 -23.00 13.62 -21.30
C LYS A 2 -24.33 13.45 -20.53
N THR A 3 -24.28 13.21 -19.22
CA THR A 3 -25.44 13.07 -18.32
C THR A 3 -25.11 13.59 -16.92
N ALA A 4 -26.13 13.79 -16.08
CA ALA A 4 -25.94 14.13 -14.67
C ALA A 4 -25.29 12.96 -13.92
N ASN A 5 -24.27 13.25 -13.11
CA ASN A 5 -23.56 12.27 -12.29
C ASN A 5 -23.33 12.84 -10.88
N SER A 6 -23.91 12.19 -9.87
CA SER A 6 -23.80 12.60 -8.46
C SER A 6 -22.44 12.29 -7.84
N SER A 7 -21.72 11.27 -8.33
CA SER A 7 -20.38 10.91 -7.84
C SER A 7 -19.27 11.71 -8.51
N PHE A 8 -19.60 12.66 -9.40
CA PHE A 8 -18.60 13.40 -10.17
C PHE A 8 -17.52 14.05 -9.30
N LEU A 9 -17.92 14.71 -8.19
CA LEU A 9 -16.96 15.32 -7.27
C LEU A 9 -16.06 14.28 -6.59
N THR A 10 -16.60 13.11 -6.23
CA THR A 10 -15.81 12.01 -5.66
C THR A 10 -14.80 11.46 -6.66
N VAL A 11 -15.19 11.35 -7.94
CA VAL A 11 -14.28 10.88 -8.99
C VAL A 11 -13.11 11.85 -9.17
N LEU A 12 -13.33 13.16 -9.06
CA LEU A 12 -12.24 14.15 -9.16
C LEU A 12 -11.20 14.04 -8.04
N THR A 13 -11.57 13.46 -6.89
CA THR A 13 -10.65 13.22 -5.78
C THR A 13 -9.94 11.87 -5.86
N ASP A 14 -10.26 11.06 -6.86
CA ASP A 14 -9.66 9.74 -7.05
C ASP A 14 -8.21 9.85 -7.56
N ALA A 15 -7.37 8.88 -7.16
CA ALA A 15 -5.96 8.83 -7.53
C ALA A 15 -5.72 8.80 -9.04
N GLY A 16 -6.68 8.32 -9.85
CA GLY A 16 -6.58 8.33 -11.31
C GLY A 16 -6.68 9.72 -11.96
N ASN A 17 -7.10 10.76 -11.21
CA ASN A 17 -7.33 12.12 -11.73
C ASN A 17 -6.24 13.11 -11.29
N VAL A 18 -5.01 12.62 -11.06
CA VAL A 18 -3.86 13.48 -10.76
C VAL A 18 -3.59 14.47 -11.88
N ILE A 19 -3.26 15.71 -11.50
CA ILE A 19 -2.91 16.77 -12.45
C ILE A 19 -1.43 16.66 -12.79
N ILE A 20 -1.14 16.51 -14.08
CA ILE A 20 0.21 16.29 -14.62
C ILE A 20 0.57 17.38 -15.65
N PRO A 21 1.86 17.77 -15.75
CA PRO A 21 2.30 18.79 -16.69
C PRO A 21 2.22 18.27 -18.14
N LYS A 22 1.51 19.01 -18.99
CA LYS A 22 1.27 18.62 -20.38
C LYS A 22 2.57 18.43 -21.17
N ASP A 23 3.50 19.36 -21.03
CA ASP A 23 4.75 19.37 -21.83
C ASP A 23 5.62 18.13 -21.54
N GLU A 24 5.65 17.66 -20.29
CA GLU A 24 6.35 16.43 -19.92
C GLU A 24 5.65 15.18 -20.49
N VAL A 25 4.32 15.14 -20.46
CA VAL A 25 3.56 14.01 -21.03
C VAL A 25 3.80 13.90 -22.53
N GLU A 26 3.79 15.02 -23.24
CA GLU A 26 4.09 15.05 -24.68
C GLU A 26 5.57 14.77 -24.97
N GLY A 27 6.48 15.19 -24.08
CA GLY A 27 7.92 14.96 -24.21
C GLY A 27 8.33 13.50 -24.01
N TRP A 28 7.82 12.85 -22.97
CA TRP A 28 8.13 11.45 -22.63
C TRP A 28 7.25 10.42 -23.36
N GLY A 29 6.05 10.82 -23.79
CA GLY A 29 5.14 9.94 -24.53
C GLY A 29 4.74 8.71 -23.72
N GLU A 30 4.92 7.51 -24.29
CA GLU A 30 4.57 6.24 -23.64
C GLU A 30 5.43 5.96 -22.38
N GLU A 31 6.64 6.53 -22.31
CA GLU A 31 7.56 6.35 -21.18
C GLU A 31 7.25 7.26 -19.98
N PHE A 32 6.24 8.13 -20.08
CA PHE A 32 5.86 9.04 -18.99
C PHE A 32 5.54 8.28 -17.68
N GLY A 33 5.04 7.04 -17.78
CA GLY A 33 4.80 6.18 -16.61
C GLY A 33 6.05 5.87 -15.79
N ASN A 34 7.23 5.91 -16.41
CA ASN A 34 8.53 5.71 -15.76
C ASN A 34 9.20 7.04 -15.36
N HIS A 35 8.60 8.19 -15.73
CA HIS A 35 9.08 9.54 -15.49
C HIS A 35 7.97 10.44 -14.92
N LEU A 36 7.17 9.90 -14.00
CA LEU A 36 6.04 10.60 -13.40
C LEU A 36 6.48 11.90 -12.70
N ILE A 37 5.94 13.00 -13.18
CA ILE A 37 6.10 14.34 -12.60
C ILE A 37 4.72 14.85 -12.17
N GLY A 38 4.64 15.34 -10.95
CA GLY A 38 3.42 15.88 -10.35
C GLY A 38 3.69 17.08 -9.46
N THR A 39 2.63 17.64 -8.89
CA THR A 39 2.67 18.84 -8.01
C THR A 39 2.69 18.50 -6.52
N GLY A 40 3.00 17.23 -6.20
CA GLY A 40 3.02 16.71 -4.84
C GLY A 40 4.23 17.16 -4.02
N PRO A 41 4.28 16.75 -2.73
CA PRO A 41 5.37 17.08 -1.82
C PRO A 41 6.70 16.39 -2.17
N PHE A 42 6.68 15.36 -3.02
CA PHE A 42 7.87 14.64 -3.44
C PHE A 42 7.91 14.52 -4.97
N THR A 43 9.12 14.58 -5.53
CA THR A 43 9.43 14.37 -6.94
C THR A 43 10.18 13.06 -7.11
N MET A 44 9.96 12.36 -8.22
CA MET A 44 10.67 11.12 -8.51
C MET A 44 12.13 11.38 -8.87
N ASP A 45 13.05 10.69 -8.20
CA ASP A 45 14.50 10.76 -8.45
C ASP A 45 14.97 9.56 -9.26
N SER A 46 14.57 8.34 -8.85
CA SER A 46 14.82 7.13 -9.62
C SER A 46 13.66 6.13 -9.51
N PHE A 47 13.45 5.39 -10.59
CA PHE A 47 12.48 4.31 -10.65
C PHE A 47 13.17 3.06 -11.21
N GLU A 48 13.44 2.10 -10.34
CA GLU A 48 14.02 0.82 -10.69
C GLU A 48 12.96 -0.26 -10.57
N ILE A 49 12.49 -0.75 -11.72
CA ILE A 49 11.45 -1.79 -11.80
C ILE A 49 11.86 -2.99 -10.95
N ASP A 50 10.91 -3.49 -10.14
CA ASP A 50 11.07 -4.63 -9.23
C ASP A 50 12.14 -4.49 -8.14
N GLN A 51 12.74 -3.30 -7.96
CA GLN A 51 13.75 -3.06 -6.92
C GLN A 51 13.31 -1.96 -5.96
N GLN A 52 13.30 -0.71 -6.43
CA GLN A 52 13.04 0.43 -5.57
C GLN A 52 12.61 1.68 -6.36
N THR A 53 11.80 2.51 -5.71
CA THR A 53 11.48 3.86 -6.17
C THR A 53 12.03 4.87 -5.16
N VAL A 54 12.86 5.78 -5.62
CA VAL A 54 13.41 6.86 -4.80
C VAL A 54 12.69 8.15 -5.15
N LEU A 55 12.10 8.79 -4.13
CA LEU A 55 11.51 10.11 -4.23
C LEU A 55 12.31 11.10 -3.37
N LYS A 56 12.53 12.29 -3.91
CA LYS A 56 13.14 13.41 -3.19
C LYS A 56 12.10 14.46 -2.86
N LYS A 57 12.35 15.19 -1.78
CA LYS A 57 11.52 16.33 -1.38
C LYS A 57 11.42 17.35 -2.51
N ASN A 58 10.19 17.79 -2.79
CA ASN A 58 9.93 18.90 -3.70
C ASN A 58 10.14 20.23 -2.96
N THR A 59 11.23 20.93 -3.25
CA THR A 59 11.54 22.23 -2.63
C THR A 59 10.57 23.34 -3.06
N ASP A 60 9.89 23.17 -4.20
CA ASP A 60 8.94 24.12 -4.76
C ASP A 60 7.48 23.74 -4.41
N TYR A 61 7.29 22.90 -3.39
CA TYR A 61 5.96 22.50 -2.96
C TYR A 61 5.18 23.69 -2.41
N TRP A 62 3.92 23.81 -2.84
CA TRP A 62 3.08 24.99 -2.62
C TRP A 62 2.44 25.06 -1.22
N MET A 63 2.60 24.02 -0.39
CA MET A 63 2.14 23.98 1.00
C MET A 63 3.33 23.89 1.97
N GLU A 64 3.10 23.30 3.14
CA GLU A 64 4.13 23.04 4.13
C GLU A 64 5.17 22.06 3.60
N GLU A 65 6.43 22.41 3.82
CA GLU A 65 7.56 21.61 3.40
C GLU A 65 7.57 20.25 4.15
N PRO A 66 7.76 19.13 3.45
CA PRO A 66 7.89 17.83 4.10
C PRO A 66 9.10 17.79 5.03
N ASN A 67 8.92 17.24 6.23
CA ASN A 67 10.00 17.01 7.20
C ASN A 67 10.97 15.88 6.80
N ILE A 68 10.75 15.24 5.65
CA ILE A 68 11.51 14.10 5.15
C ILE A 68 12.16 14.51 3.84
N ASP A 69 13.48 14.31 3.72
CA ASP A 69 14.22 14.71 2.53
C ASP A 69 14.15 13.67 1.41
N THR A 70 14.10 12.38 1.75
CA THR A 70 14.11 11.28 0.78
C THR A 70 13.21 10.14 1.25
N LEU A 71 12.41 9.62 0.33
CA LEU A 71 11.53 8.48 0.56
C LEU A 71 11.93 7.35 -0.39
N ILE A 72 12.20 6.17 0.16
CA ILE A 72 12.60 5.00 -0.62
C ILE A 72 11.53 3.93 -0.47
N PHE A 73 10.83 3.62 -1.55
CA PHE A 73 9.93 2.49 -1.61
C PHE A 73 10.69 1.27 -2.08
N LYS A 74 11.00 0.36 -1.16
CA LYS A 74 11.67 -0.91 -1.48
C LYS A 74 10.64 -2.00 -1.73
N VAL A 75 10.81 -2.74 -2.83
CA VAL A 75 9.92 -3.86 -3.16
C VAL A 75 10.35 -5.09 -2.37
N ILE A 76 9.57 -5.45 -1.34
CA ILE A 76 9.73 -6.69 -0.57
C ILE A 76 8.41 -7.45 -0.62
N THR A 77 8.38 -8.58 -1.33
CA THR A 77 7.16 -9.35 -1.57
C THR A 77 6.86 -10.37 -0.47
N ASP A 78 7.88 -10.80 0.28
CA ASP A 78 7.75 -11.77 1.35
C ASP A 78 7.53 -11.09 2.72
N SER A 79 6.47 -11.49 3.43
CA SER A 79 6.08 -10.92 4.73
C SER A 79 7.12 -11.17 5.83
N THR A 80 7.83 -12.31 5.77
CA THR A 80 8.85 -12.65 6.78
C THR A 80 10.11 -11.81 6.56
N GLN A 81 10.52 -11.63 5.29
CA GLN A 81 11.60 -10.72 4.95
C GLN A 81 11.28 -9.27 5.34
N ALA A 82 10.05 -8.81 5.09
CA ALA A 82 9.62 -7.47 5.49
C ALA A 82 9.65 -7.28 7.00
N ALA A 83 9.17 -8.25 7.78
CA ALA A 83 9.22 -8.18 9.25
C ALA A 83 10.65 -8.21 9.80
N ASN A 84 11.56 -8.95 9.16
CA ASN A 84 12.97 -8.96 9.53
C ASN A 84 13.65 -7.62 9.20
N ALA A 85 13.40 -7.05 8.01
CA ALA A 85 13.93 -5.75 7.61
C ALA A 85 13.44 -4.62 8.52
N LEU A 86 12.20 -4.73 9.02
CA LEU A 86 11.65 -3.79 10.00
C LEU A 86 12.34 -3.91 11.36
N GLN A 87 12.63 -5.13 11.82
CA GLN A 87 13.35 -5.37 13.08
C GLN A 87 14.81 -4.93 13.04
N THR A 88 15.47 -5.04 11.88
CA THR A 88 16.86 -4.60 11.70
C THR A 88 16.99 -3.09 11.51
N GLY A 89 15.86 -2.37 11.33
CA GLY A 89 15.85 -0.95 11.00
C GLY A 89 16.29 -0.66 9.57
N GLU A 90 16.25 -1.64 8.67
CA GLU A 90 16.50 -1.45 7.25
C GLU A 90 15.34 -0.73 6.56
N ILE A 91 14.12 -0.95 7.04
CA ILE A 91 12.91 -0.22 6.64
C ILE A 91 12.21 0.33 7.87
N ASP A 92 11.63 1.53 7.75
CA ASP A 92 10.89 2.16 8.84
C ASP A 92 9.41 1.73 8.88
N ILE A 93 8.85 1.33 7.73
CA ILE A 93 7.43 1.00 7.56
C ILE A 93 7.31 -0.26 6.72
N ALA A 94 6.57 -1.24 7.22
CA ALA A 94 6.11 -2.40 6.46
C ALA A 94 4.57 -2.39 6.33
N MET A 95 4.06 -2.70 5.15
CA MET A 95 2.62 -2.82 4.89
C MET A 95 2.27 -4.29 4.61
N ASP A 96 1.01 -4.66 4.82
CA ASP A 96 0.45 -5.97 4.47
C ASP A 96 1.16 -7.20 5.09
N LEU A 97 1.66 -7.07 6.31
CA LEU A 97 2.17 -8.20 7.09
C LEU A 97 1.06 -9.23 7.36
N LYS A 98 1.38 -10.51 7.25
CA LYS A 98 0.42 -11.62 7.36
C LYS A 98 0.92 -12.70 8.32
N GLY A 99 -0.03 -13.41 8.94
CA GLY A 99 0.24 -14.60 9.73
C GLY A 99 1.17 -14.34 10.91
N GLU A 100 2.22 -15.17 11.03
CA GLU A 100 3.20 -15.13 12.13
C GLU A 100 4.01 -13.84 12.15
N SER A 101 4.24 -13.19 11.01
CA SER A 101 4.97 -11.92 10.93
C SER A 101 4.31 -10.80 11.73
N VAL A 102 2.97 -10.84 11.89
CA VAL A 102 2.24 -9.85 12.69
C VAL A 102 2.56 -10.02 14.18
N GLN A 103 2.61 -11.27 14.65
CA GLN A 103 2.92 -11.57 16.07
C GLN A 103 4.31 -11.11 16.44
N VAL A 104 5.29 -11.31 15.54
CA VAL A 104 6.67 -10.85 15.74
C VAL A 104 6.76 -9.33 15.90
N VAL A 105 5.93 -8.57 15.17
CA VAL A 105 5.87 -7.11 15.30
C VAL A 105 5.10 -6.68 16.55
N GLU A 106 4.06 -7.41 16.96
CA GLU A 106 3.33 -7.16 18.21
C GLU A 106 4.17 -7.40 19.47
N GLU A 107 5.07 -8.39 19.42
CA GLU A 107 5.93 -8.74 20.55
C GLU A 107 7.12 -7.79 20.72
N ASN A 108 7.46 -6.99 19.71
CA ASN A 108 8.57 -6.05 19.76
C ASN A 108 8.13 -4.68 20.30
N ALA A 109 8.68 -4.27 21.45
CA ALA A 109 8.34 -3.01 22.11
C ALA A 109 8.75 -1.75 21.33
N ASP A 110 9.69 -1.86 20.40
CA ASP A 110 10.17 -0.74 19.59
C ASP A 110 9.31 -0.52 18.32
N LEU A 111 8.43 -1.47 17.99
CA LEU A 111 7.57 -1.41 16.81
C LEU A 111 6.12 -1.14 17.18
N THR A 112 5.44 -0.35 16.35
CA THR A 112 4.01 -0.04 16.53
C THR A 112 3.19 -0.69 15.44
N LEU A 113 2.31 -1.63 15.81
CA LEU A 113 1.35 -2.21 14.90
C LEU A 113 0.13 -1.28 14.72
N LEU A 114 -0.09 -0.83 13.49
CA LEU A 114 -1.29 -0.07 13.10
C LEU A 114 -2.27 -0.97 12.35
N SER A 115 -3.30 -1.46 13.04
CA SER A 115 -4.38 -2.26 12.44
C SER A 115 -5.64 -1.41 12.24
N LYS A 116 -6.11 -1.31 10.99
CA LYS A 116 -7.37 -0.65 10.63
C LYS A 116 -8.18 -1.53 9.68
N PRO A 117 -9.51 -1.62 9.84
CA PRO A 117 -10.35 -2.34 8.89
C PRO A 117 -10.19 -1.74 7.49
N GLY A 118 -9.75 -2.56 6.54
CA GLY A 118 -9.66 -2.18 5.14
C GLY A 118 -11.04 -2.12 4.47
N TRP A 119 -11.15 -1.31 3.42
CA TRP A 119 -12.33 -1.29 2.54
C TRP A 119 -12.40 -2.51 1.62
N LEU A 120 -11.28 -3.23 1.46
CA LEU A 120 -11.17 -4.40 0.60
C LEU A 120 -11.92 -5.58 1.24
N LEU A 121 -13.06 -5.94 0.64
CA LEU A 121 -13.75 -7.18 0.93
C LEU A 121 -12.98 -8.35 0.31
N ILE A 122 -12.10 -8.95 1.09
CA ILE A 122 -11.48 -10.22 0.73
C ILE A 122 -12.50 -11.32 1.06
N TRP A 123 -13.12 -11.89 0.03
CA TRP A 123 -13.95 -13.09 0.18
C TRP A 123 -13.03 -14.31 0.34
N GLU A 124 -12.42 -14.44 1.52
CA GLU A 124 -11.72 -15.68 1.87
C GLU A 124 -12.75 -16.81 1.99
N GLN A 125 -12.62 -17.83 1.15
CA GLN A 125 -13.32 -19.12 1.32
C GLN A 125 -12.81 -19.87 2.56
N LYS A 126 -12.94 -19.29 3.75
CA LYS A 126 -12.74 -20.01 5.02
C LYS A 126 -14.00 -20.81 5.38
N TRP A 127 -14.39 -21.69 4.46
CA TRP A 127 -15.05 -22.93 4.85
C TRP A 127 -13.98 -23.82 5.48
N CYS A 128 -14.31 -24.40 6.64
CA CYS A 128 -13.45 -25.20 7.52
C CYS A 128 -12.65 -24.41 8.55
N ARG A 129 -13.27 -24.26 9.73
CA ARG A 129 -12.86 -24.93 11.00
C ARG A 129 -13.16 -24.03 12.20
N PHE A 130 -14.43 -23.66 12.33
CA PHE A 130 -15.03 -23.33 13.63
C PHE A 130 -15.07 -24.62 14.47
N LYS A 131 -13.92 -25.04 14.99
CA LYS A 131 -13.82 -26.15 15.94
C LYS A 131 -14.24 -25.64 17.31
N MET A 132 -15.53 -25.35 17.45
CA MET A 132 -16.17 -25.20 18.77
C MET A 132 -15.97 -26.52 19.51
N GLY A 133 -15.51 -26.44 20.75
CA GLY A 133 -15.19 -27.59 21.57
C GLY A 133 -16.38 -28.51 21.80
N ARG A 134 -16.10 -29.82 21.69
CA ARG A 134 -16.59 -30.87 22.59
C ARG A 134 -18.12 -30.91 22.79
N PHE A 135 -18.83 -31.72 22.00
CA PHE A 135 -19.91 -32.60 22.50
C PHE A 135 -20.38 -33.58 21.41
N GLY A 136 -20.47 -34.87 21.75
CA GLY A 136 -21.42 -35.83 21.17
C GLY A 136 -21.13 -36.42 19.78
N LEU A 137 -20.71 -37.68 19.75
CA LEU A 137 -21.00 -38.62 18.66
C LEU A 137 -22.49 -38.58 18.29
N TYR A 138 -22.84 -38.53 17.01
CA TYR A 138 -23.94 -39.33 16.46
C TYR A 138 -23.74 -39.57 14.95
N ARG A 139 -23.91 -40.83 14.57
CA ARG A 139 -23.78 -41.40 13.23
C ARG A 139 -25.16 -41.35 12.57
N GLY A 140 -25.26 -40.82 11.34
CA GLY A 140 -26.51 -40.79 10.60
C GLY A 140 -26.28 -40.57 9.11
N THR A 141 -26.19 -41.66 8.36
CA THR A 141 -26.33 -41.71 6.90
C THR A 141 -27.80 -41.61 6.54
N TRP A 142 -28.21 -40.74 5.61
CA TRP A 142 -29.42 -40.93 4.81
C TRP A 142 -29.29 -40.28 3.42
N ASN A 143 -29.40 -41.17 2.41
CA ASN A 143 -29.72 -41.04 0.97
C ASN A 143 -29.43 -39.75 0.20
#